data_AF-F9DJ06-F1
#
_entry.id   AF-F9DJ06-F1
#
_cell.length_a   1.000
_cell.length_b   1.000
_cell.length_c   1.000
_cell.angle_alpha   90.00
_cell.angle_beta   90.00
_cell.angle_gamma   90.00
#
_symmetry.space_group_name_H-M   'P 1'
#
loop_
_entity.id
_entity.type
_entity.pdbx_description
1 polymer ?
#
loop_
_entity_poly.entity_id
_entity_poly.type
_entity_poly.pdbx_seq_one_letter_code
_entity_poly.pdbx_strand_id
1 'polypeptide(L)'
;MMKKLRLIQLVLLFLFTIGAYSAGPISGYFRIKNAYTRADKKQYVQVTGKYQAQPNQTAEAVKTQPGSVIQLDAEWDNTKNIYTIKTLRSQGVDVINGYLLKGIAMVKDKIYAKLKEKLTILAPFAMVYLETQVLNKWDLDMHLEKTTTTNGAEAYYAYATVPSMQPIVDFYNNNGNLVKSGIESALVNYPDIRDGLKHNNADEVWEAVEKYAVQALEGRFGTSSDLVILVKSYVDAGRVNHGHTYYLMEGALDRVTENGNAVNKYREGEAKFNFCNNNATAWFGPELPAVGEAAKWIIEPVGESSNNYFGVTTADKMKGKNNKYFTTLYTDFPMKIIDNINAYVVESVGTIGEEKGYAKCTKIASQGEIIPAQTPIILELETTQSNANRLLPIASSNTISTNNILKAIFFDEAKTTVETNGKTIRVFNINPNTSVRNPLGFYRYRGTTVKGNKAFLLVDANTSGAKLDGYDMENEETTAGIEEVATPKTNNEAVYYDLQGRRVEKPNRGIYIVNGKKVIIK
;
A
#
# COMPACT_ATOMS: atom_id res chain seq x y z
N MET A 1 -25.50 16.60 -8.80
CA MET A 1 -24.13 17.08 -8.48
C MET A 1 -23.17 15.88 -8.57
N MET A 2 -22.49 15.68 -9.70
CA MET A 2 -21.73 14.45 -9.96
C MET A 2 -20.31 14.51 -9.39
N LYS A 3 -20.03 13.75 -8.33
CA LYS A 3 -18.66 13.42 -7.94
C LYS A 3 -18.26 12.11 -8.63
N LYS A 4 -17.58 12.19 -9.78
CA LYS A 4 -16.96 11.03 -10.43
C LYS A 4 -15.75 10.57 -9.60
N LEU A 5 -16.01 9.68 -8.65
CA LEU A 5 -14.98 8.87 -7.99
C LEU A 5 -14.60 7.67 -8.89
N ARG A 6 -13.59 6.91 -8.44
CA ARG A 6 -13.06 5.64 -8.99
C ARG A 6 -12.10 5.78 -10.17
N LEU A 7 -10.83 5.40 -9.93
CA LEU A 7 -10.15 4.28 -10.61
C LEU A 7 -8.74 4.06 -10.02
N ILE A 8 -8.31 2.80 -9.87
CA ILE A 8 -7.07 2.22 -10.46
C ILE A 8 -6.85 0.77 -9.95
N GLN A 9 -7.24 -0.25 -10.71
CA GLN A 9 -6.43 -0.82 -11.80
C GLN A 9 -5.18 -1.58 -11.38
N LEU A 10 -4.89 -1.71 -10.08
CA LEU A 10 -3.86 -2.58 -9.50
C LEU A 10 -4.17 -4.09 -9.63
N VAL A 11 -4.64 -4.54 -10.80
CA VAL A 11 -4.71 -5.94 -11.25
C VAL A 11 -4.02 -6.11 -12.61
N LEU A 12 -3.67 -4.99 -13.28
CA LEU A 12 -2.90 -4.93 -14.51
C LEU A 12 -1.67 -4.05 -14.30
N LEU A 13 -0.48 -4.67 -14.26
CA LEU A 13 0.87 -4.06 -14.27
C LEU A 13 1.32 -3.43 -12.92
N PHE A 14 2.59 -3.29 -12.51
CA PHE A 14 3.93 -2.96 -13.11
C PHE A 14 5.05 -3.70 -12.25
N LEU A 15 6.40 -3.58 -12.12
CA LEU A 15 7.60 -2.67 -12.26
C LEU A 15 8.91 -3.58 -12.33
N PHE A 16 10.22 -3.23 -12.18
CA PHE A 16 11.16 -2.28 -12.83
C PHE A 16 12.73 -2.55 -12.82
N THR A 17 13.68 -1.83 -12.13
CA THR A 17 15.17 -1.67 -12.45
C THR A 17 16.34 -2.45 -11.75
N ILE A 18 17.41 -2.78 -12.51
CA ILE A 18 18.84 -2.79 -12.11
C ILE A 18 19.69 -2.11 -13.20
N GLY A 19 20.62 -1.23 -12.80
CA GLY A 19 21.60 -0.59 -13.67
C GLY A 19 23.00 -1.23 -13.68
N ALA A 20 23.68 -1.13 -14.82
CA ALA A 20 25.15 -1.29 -15.00
C ALA A 20 25.83 -2.59 -14.51
N TYR A 21 25.12 -3.73 -14.51
CA TYR A 21 25.75 -5.06 -14.46
C TYR A 21 25.16 -6.01 -15.53
N SER A 22 25.83 -7.14 -15.74
CA SER A 22 25.29 -8.30 -16.49
C SER A 22 23.82 -8.51 -16.17
N ALA A 23 22.98 -8.72 -17.19
CA ALA A 23 21.52 -8.62 -17.09
C ALA A 23 20.93 -9.58 -16.03
N GLY A 24 20.78 -9.06 -14.82
CA GLY A 24 20.43 -9.81 -13.62
C GLY A 24 19.02 -9.53 -13.09
N PRO A 25 18.50 -10.38 -12.21
CA PRO A 25 17.16 -10.29 -11.67
C PRO A 25 17.04 -9.11 -10.71
N ILE A 26 15.92 -8.42 -10.78
CA ILE A 26 15.67 -7.16 -10.10
C ILE A 26 14.90 -7.46 -8.83
N SER A 27 15.37 -6.96 -7.70
CA SER A 27 14.73 -7.16 -6.39
C SER A 27 15.00 -5.96 -5.48
N GLY A 28 14.01 -5.58 -4.66
CA GLY A 28 14.16 -4.55 -3.64
C GLY A 28 12.98 -3.58 -3.53
N TYR A 29 13.27 -2.37 -3.07
CA TYR A 29 12.28 -1.31 -2.84
C TYR A 29 12.59 -0.07 -3.65
N PHE A 30 11.59 0.42 -4.38
CA PHE A 30 11.76 1.46 -5.39
C PHE A 30 10.64 2.47 -5.31
N ARG A 31 10.90 3.65 -5.88
CA ARG A 31 9.87 4.59 -6.33
C ARG A 31 9.69 4.48 -7.83
N ILE A 32 8.48 4.79 -8.27
CA ILE A 32 8.09 4.83 -9.67
C ILE A 32 7.84 6.27 -10.06
N LYS A 33 8.28 6.65 -11.25
CA LYS A 33 8.17 8.00 -11.81
C LYS A 33 7.82 7.90 -13.28
N ASN A 34 6.81 8.62 -13.75
CA ASN A 34 6.59 8.76 -15.19
C ASN A 34 7.68 9.65 -15.82
N ALA A 35 8.19 9.29 -16.99
CA ALA A 35 9.23 10.07 -17.66
C ALA A 35 8.70 11.44 -18.16
N TYR A 36 7.43 11.51 -18.58
CA TYR A 36 6.81 12.77 -18.95
C TYR A 36 6.70 13.70 -17.73
N THR A 37 7.20 14.93 -17.89
CA THR A 37 7.26 15.92 -16.82
C THR A 37 6.14 16.94 -16.98
N ARG A 38 5.01 16.66 -16.31
CA ARG A 38 3.83 17.53 -16.28
C ARG A 38 4.12 18.89 -15.65
N ALA A 39 3.34 19.90 -16.02
CA ALA A 39 3.43 21.26 -15.46
C ALA A 39 3.35 21.32 -13.92
N ASP A 40 2.61 20.40 -13.28
CA ASP A 40 2.47 20.33 -11.81
C ASP A 40 3.60 19.56 -11.09
N LYS A 41 4.60 19.06 -11.84
CA LYS A 41 5.77 18.29 -11.37
C LYS A 41 5.41 17.05 -10.53
N LYS A 42 4.18 16.56 -10.67
CA LYS A 42 3.72 15.32 -10.05
C LYS A 42 3.82 14.19 -11.08
N GLN A 43 4.73 13.27 -10.82
CA GLN A 43 5.09 12.17 -11.73
C GLN A 43 5.21 10.84 -10.99
N TYR A 44 5.35 10.90 -9.67
CA TYR A 44 5.63 9.73 -8.86
C TYR A 44 4.36 9.03 -8.42
N VAL A 45 4.42 7.71 -8.45
CA VAL A 45 3.31 6.84 -8.09
C VAL A 45 3.16 6.76 -6.59
N GLN A 46 1.91 6.84 -6.14
CA GLN A 46 1.48 6.63 -4.78
C GLN A 46 0.30 5.66 -4.76
N VAL A 47 0.43 4.55 -4.03
CA VAL A 47 -0.68 3.69 -3.63
C VAL A 47 -1.44 4.36 -2.49
N THR A 48 -2.76 4.51 -2.63
CA THR A 48 -3.65 5.18 -1.64
C THR A 48 -4.79 4.29 -1.17
N GLY A 49 -4.99 3.13 -1.77
CA GLY A 49 -6.05 2.20 -1.43
C GLY A 49 -5.86 0.82 -2.05
N LYS A 50 -6.64 -0.15 -1.58
CA LYS A 50 -6.57 -1.57 -2.01
C LYS A 50 -6.62 -1.78 -3.53
N TYR A 51 -7.35 -0.91 -4.23
CA TYR A 51 -7.43 -0.81 -5.69
C TYR A 51 -7.33 0.66 -6.13
N GLN A 52 -6.35 1.40 -5.60
CA GLN A 52 -6.12 2.81 -5.94
C GLN A 52 -4.63 3.16 -5.85
N ALA A 53 -4.05 3.59 -6.98
CA ALA A 53 -2.74 4.22 -7.05
C ALA A 53 -2.70 5.27 -8.17
N GLN A 54 -1.84 6.28 -8.11
CA GLN A 54 -1.75 7.31 -9.15
C GLN A 54 -0.34 7.92 -9.24
N PRO A 55 0.15 8.31 -10.44
CA PRO A 55 1.34 9.14 -10.62
C PRO A 55 1.04 10.60 -10.23
N ASN A 56 0.76 10.85 -8.94
CA ASN A 56 0.22 12.12 -8.43
C ASN A 56 1.10 12.82 -7.37
N GLN A 57 2.32 12.34 -7.12
CA GLN A 57 3.26 12.91 -6.16
C GLN A 57 4.47 13.59 -6.81
N THR A 58 5.00 14.62 -6.13
CA THR A 58 6.26 15.28 -6.48
C THR A 58 7.45 14.52 -5.87
N ALA A 59 8.66 14.78 -6.38
CA ALA A 59 9.91 14.19 -5.88
C ALA A 59 10.15 14.43 -4.37
N GLU A 60 9.68 15.55 -3.81
CA GLU A 60 9.80 15.83 -2.38
C GLU A 60 8.70 15.14 -1.55
N ALA A 61 7.47 15.06 -2.06
CA ALA A 61 6.38 14.43 -1.31
C ALA A 61 6.67 12.94 -1.03
N VAL A 62 7.12 12.19 -2.04
CA VAL A 62 7.42 10.75 -1.93
C VAL A 62 8.54 10.38 -0.96
N LYS A 63 9.33 11.36 -0.50
CA LYS A 63 10.33 11.12 0.57
C LYS A 63 9.66 10.76 1.91
N THR A 64 8.37 11.06 2.08
CA THR A 64 7.61 10.86 3.32
C THR A 64 6.38 9.95 3.21
N GLN A 65 5.98 9.50 2.01
CA GLN A 65 4.75 8.74 1.80
C GLN A 65 5.02 7.22 1.68
N PRO A 66 4.53 6.36 2.59
CA PRO A 66 4.82 4.92 2.56
C PRO A 66 4.35 4.23 1.28
N GLY A 67 3.16 4.54 0.78
CA GLY A 67 2.65 3.99 -0.49
C GLY A 67 3.36 4.45 -1.77
N SER A 68 4.43 5.27 -1.67
CA SER A 68 5.35 5.51 -2.79
C SER A 68 6.58 4.59 -2.77
N VAL A 69 6.83 3.93 -1.65
CA VAL A 69 7.83 2.86 -1.50
C VAL A 69 7.16 1.55 -1.89
N ILE A 70 7.66 0.93 -2.95
CA ILE A 70 7.01 -0.22 -3.58
C ILE A 70 8.04 -1.35 -3.73
N GLN A 71 7.72 -2.50 -3.14
CA GLN A 71 8.47 -3.75 -3.30
C GLN A 71 8.27 -4.27 -4.72
N LEU A 72 9.37 -4.75 -5.31
CA LEU A 72 9.46 -5.21 -6.67
C LEU A 72 10.43 -6.38 -6.73
N ASP A 73 9.99 -7.49 -7.32
CA ASP A 73 10.86 -8.59 -7.73
C ASP A 73 10.53 -8.97 -9.20
N ALA A 74 11.53 -9.03 -10.10
CA ALA A 74 11.35 -9.32 -11.53
C ALA A 74 12.57 -10.07 -12.14
N GLU A 75 12.30 -11.13 -12.89
CA GLU A 75 13.31 -12.02 -13.50
C GLU A 75 13.64 -11.60 -14.94
N TRP A 76 14.90 -11.71 -15.36
CA TRP A 76 15.31 -11.40 -16.74
C TRP A 76 15.19 -12.61 -17.67
N ASP A 77 14.49 -12.45 -18.79
CA ASP A 77 14.45 -13.40 -19.90
C ASP A 77 15.44 -12.99 -21.00
N ASN A 78 16.58 -13.68 -21.07
CA ASN A 78 17.63 -13.47 -22.08
C ASN A 78 17.16 -13.75 -23.53
N THR A 79 16.09 -14.51 -23.72
CA THR A 79 15.55 -14.86 -25.04
C THR A 79 14.68 -13.75 -25.58
N LYS A 80 13.82 -13.18 -24.71
CA LYS A 80 12.91 -12.09 -25.03
C LYS A 80 13.53 -10.70 -24.87
N ASN A 81 14.63 -10.57 -24.12
CA ASN A 81 15.24 -9.30 -23.68
C ASN A 81 14.31 -8.41 -22.84
N ILE A 82 13.52 -9.03 -21.96
CA ILE A 82 12.55 -8.36 -21.08
C ILE A 82 12.65 -8.88 -19.65
N TYR A 83 12.08 -8.14 -18.71
CA TYR A 83 11.86 -8.62 -17.35
C TYR A 83 10.43 -9.13 -17.16
N THR A 84 10.27 -10.34 -16.63
CA THR A 84 8.99 -10.91 -16.19
C THR A 84 8.81 -10.66 -14.69
N ILE A 85 7.72 -9.99 -14.31
CA ILE A 85 7.55 -9.46 -12.96
C ILE A 85 6.84 -10.47 -12.05
N LYS A 86 7.38 -10.70 -10.86
CA LYS A 86 6.96 -11.76 -9.92
C LYS A 86 6.33 -11.19 -8.65
N THR A 87 6.87 -10.09 -8.14
CA THR A 87 6.28 -9.33 -7.04
C THR A 87 6.06 -7.90 -7.48
N LEU A 88 4.86 -7.37 -7.20
CA LEU A 88 4.65 -5.94 -7.08
C LEU A 88 3.78 -5.66 -5.86
N ARG A 89 4.34 -5.02 -4.83
CA ARG A 89 3.67 -4.90 -3.54
C ARG A 89 3.93 -3.56 -2.82
N SER A 90 2.88 -2.94 -2.29
CA SER A 90 3.00 -1.84 -1.32
C SER A 90 1.75 -1.68 -0.47
N GLN A 91 1.96 -1.30 0.79
CA GLN A 91 0.95 -1.15 1.83
C GLN A 91 -0.04 -2.32 1.89
N GLY A 92 0.51 -3.55 1.86
CA GLY A 92 -0.23 -4.80 1.97
C GLY A 92 -0.98 -5.22 0.70
N VAL A 93 -0.88 -4.44 -0.37
CA VAL A 93 -1.47 -4.74 -1.68
C VAL A 93 -0.39 -5.33 -2.57
N ASP A 94 -0.57 -6.58 -2.99
CA ASP A 94 0.23 -7.21 -4.05
C ASP A 94 -0.63 -7.27 -5.34
N VAL A 95 -0.08 -6.82 -6.48
CA VAL A 95 -0.79 -6.86 -7.77
C VAL A 95 -0.78 -8.27 -8.37
N ILE A 96 0.41 -8.84 -8.48
CA ILE A 96 0.71 -10.08 -9.22
C ILE A 96 0.02 -11.26 -8.53
N ASN A 97 0.43 -11.50 -7.29
CA ASN A 97 0.02 -12.62 -6.45
C ASN A 97 -1.29 -12.32 -5.75
N GLY A 98 -1.56 -11.04 -5.43
CA GLY A 98 -2.80 -10.62 -4.79
C GLY A 98 -4.01 -10.77 -5.70
N TYR A 99 -3.89 -10.39 -6.99
CA TYR A 99 -5.05 -10.31 -7.90
C TYR A 99 -4.83 -10.85 -9.31
N LEU A 100 -3.74 -10.54 -10.01
CA LEU A 100 -3.56 -10.89 -11.44
C LEU A 100 -3.63 -12.40 -11.67
N LEU A 101 -2.76 -13.17 -10.99
CA LEU A 101 -2.75 -14.63 -11.06
C LEU A 101 -4.10 -15.22 -10.58
N LYS A 102 -4.74 -14.59 -9.59
CA LYS A 102 -6.07 -14.99 -9.10
C LYS A 102 -7.21 -14.65 -10.08
N GLY A 103 -7.00 -13.70 -11.00
CA GLY A 103 -7.91 -13.34 -12.08
C GLY A 103 -7.79 -14.32 -13.25
N ILE A 104 -6.56 -14.57 -13.69
CA ILE A 104 -6.22 -15.57 -14.71
C ILE A 104 -6.83 -16.94 -14.35
N ALA A 105 -6.59 -17.41 -13.12
CA ALA A 105 -7.10 -18.69 -12.63
C ALA A 105 -8.65 -18.78 -12.53
N MET A 106 -9.37 -17.65 -12.51
CA MET A 106 -10.84 -17.68 -12.50
C MET A 106 -11.46 -18.01 -13.86
N VAL A 107 -10.72 -17.81 -14.96
CA VAL A 107 -11.23 -17.96 -16.33
C VAL A 107 -10.41 -19.00 -17.11
N LYS A 108 -9.09 -18.82 -17.27
CA LYS A 108 -8.22 -19.73 -18.03
C LYS A 108 -8.32 -21.15 -17.48
N ASP A 109 -8.06 -21.32 -16.18
CA ASP A 109 -7.94 -22.64 -15.57
C ASP A 109 -9.28 -23.39 -15.50
N LYS A 110 -10.41 -22.65 -15.35
CA LYS A 110 -11.75 -23.28 -15.35
C LYS A 110 -12.17 -23.78 -16.73
N ILE A 111 -11.91 -23.00 -17.78
CA ILE A 111 -12.18 -23.40 -19.16
C ILE A 111 -11.24 -24.56 -19.53
N TYR A 112 -9.96 -24.44 -19.21
CA TYR A 112 -8.94 -25.48 -19.43
C TYR A 112 -9.28 -26.80 -18.71
N ALA A 113 -9.67 -26.77 -17.44
CA ALA A 113 -10.05 -27.99 -16.70
C ALA A 113 -11.24 -28.72 -17.34
N LYS A 114 -12.26 -27.99 -17.79
CA LYS A 114 -13.42 -28.56 -18.51
C LYS A 114 -13.04 -29.13 -19.89
N LEU A 115 -12.18 -28.44 -20.63
CA LEU A 115 -11.67 -28.94 -21.91
C LEU A 115 -10.82 -30.21 -21.69
N LYS A 116 -9.96 -30.24 -20.67
CA LYS A 116 -9.15 -31.42 -20.31
C LYS A 116 -10.03 -32.62 -19.94
N GLU A 117 -11.05 -32.41 -19.10
CA GLU A 117 -12.03 -33.44 -18.71
C GLU A 117 -12.65 -34.15 -19.93
N LYS A 118 -13.07 -33.40 -20.96
CA LYS A 118 -13.72 -33.98 -22.15
C LYS A 118 -12.73 -34.46 -23.20
N LEU A 119 -11.69 -33.68 -23.51
CA LEU A 119 -10.77 -33.98 -24.61
C LEU A 119 -9.70 -35.01 -24.27
N THR A 120 -9.30 -35.19 -22.99
CA THR A 120 -8.41 -36.30 -22.63
C THR A 120 -9.09 -37.66 -22.86
N ILE A 121 -10.42 -37.75 -22.73
CA ILE A 121 -11.19 -38.96 -22.98
C ILE A 121 -11.50 -39.14 -24.48
N LEU A 122 -11.91 -38.05 -25.17
CA LEU A 122 -12.43 -38.13 -26.54
C LEU A 122 -11.37 -37.93 -27.65
N ALA A 123 -10.29 -37.20 -27.37
CA ALA A 123 -9.30 -36.76 -28.36
C ALA A 123 -7.95 -36.37 -27.73
N PRO A 124 -7.22 -37.30 -27.06
CA PRO A 124 -6.05 -36.95 -26.25
C PRO A 124 -4.93 -36.23 -27.01
N PHE A 125 -4.67 -36.58 -28.27
CA PHE A 125 -3.68 -35.88 -29.11
C PHE A 125 -4.09 -34.43 -29.42
N ALA A 126 -5.39 -34.16 -29.59
CA ALA A 126 -5.88 -32.80 -29.79
C ALA A 126 -5.75 -31.97 -28.50
N MET A 127 -5.92 -32.57 -27.33
CA MET A 127 -5.65 -31.91 -26.04
C MET A 127 -4.17 -31.51 -25.89
N VAL A 128 -3.23 -32.39 -26.25
CA VAL A 128 -1.78 -32.09 -26.24
C VAL A 128 -1.43 -30.96 -27.23
N TYR A 129 -2.08 -30.91 -28.39
CA TYR A 129 -1.93 -29.79 -29.32
C TYR A 129 -2.47 -28.47 -28.73
N LEU A 130 -3.68 -28.48 -28.15
CA LEU A 130 -4.28 -27.30 -27.51
C LEU A 130 -3.40 -26.76 -26.36
N GLU A 131 -2.87 -27.66 -25.52
CA GLU A 131 -1.93 -27.31 -24.44
C GLU A 131 -0.66 -26.67 -25.02
N THR A 132 0.07 -27.41 -25.88
CA THR A 132 1.41 -26.99 -26.33
C THR A 132 1.42 -25.86 -27.35
N GLN A 133 0.44 -25.82 -28.27
CA GLN A 133 0.43 -24.89 -29.40
C GLN A 133 -0.42 -23.64 -29.19
N VAL A 134 -1.29 -23.63 -28.18
CA VAL A 134 -2.18 -22.50 -27.89
C VAL A 134 -2.04 -22.02 -26.45
N LEU A 135 -2.44 -22.83 -25.46
CA LEU A 135 -2.58 -22.40 -24.07
C LEU A 135 -1.24 -22.11 -23.35
N ASN A 136 -0.16 -22.78 -23.78
CA ASN A 136 1.20 -22.50 -23.32
C ASN A 136 1.85 -21.30 -24.03
N LYS A 137 1.30 -20.83 -25.16
CA LYS A 137 1.72 -19.59 -25.84
C LYS A 137 0.95 -18.36 -25.36
N TRP A 138 -0.07 -18.56 -24.51
CA TRP A 138 -0.77 -17.49 -23.81
C TRP A 138 0.10 -16.92 -22.68
N ASP A 139 1.01 -16.04 -23.07
CA ASP A 139 1.74 -15.16 -22.16
C ASP A 139 0.75 -14.19 -21.51
N LEU A 140 0.40 -14.50 -20.25
CA LEU A 140 -0.42 -13.67 -19.36
C LEU A 140 0.41 -13.09 -18.21
N ASP A 141 1.73 -13.26 -18.32
CA ASP A 141 2.68 -12.56 -17.49
C ASP A 141 2.81 -11.11 -17.98
N MET A 142 3.76 -10.42 -17.37
CA MET A 142 3.56 -9.03 -17.03
C MET A 142 4.94 -8.39 -16.98
N HIS A 143 5.22 -7.54 -17.96
CA HIS A 143 6.56 -7.45 -18.54
C HIS A 143 7.13 -6.05 -18.59
N LEU A 144 8.45 -5.98 -18.72
CA LEU A 144 9.18 -4.76 -18.97
C LEU A 144 10.19 -4.89 -20.10
N GLU A 145 10.06 -3.99 -21.06
CA GLU A 145 11.05 -3.76 -22.10
C GLU A 145 11.93 -2.57 -21.69
N LYS A 146 13.26 -2.73 -21.78
CA LYS A 146 14.23 -1.65 -21.53
C LYS A 146 14.19 -0.62 -22.65
N THR A 147 14.16 0.66 -22.29
CA THR A 147 14.18 1.78 -23.23
C THR A 147 14.94 2.97 -22.64
N THR A 148 14.94 4.11 -23.34
CA THR A 148 15.54 5.35 -22.86
C THR A 148 14.57 6.51 -23.01
N THR A 149 14.62 7.44 -22.07
CA THR A 149 13.99 8.76 -22.23
C THR A 149 14.64 9.55 -23.37
N THR A 150 13.98 10.60 -23.85
CA THR A 150 14.58 11.54 -24.82
C THR A 150 15.91 12.14 -24.32
N ASN A 151 16.08 12.22 -23.00
CA ASN A 151 17.30 12.74 -22.35
C ASN A 151 18.34 11.65 -22.03
N GLY A 152 18.19 10.43 -22.55
CA GLY A 152 19.16 9.34 -22.38
C GLY A 152 19.14 8.63 -21.01
N ALA A 153 18.31 9.06 -20.06
CA ALA A 153 18.11 8.32 -18.82
C ALA A 153 17.41 6.97 -19.08
N GLU A 154 17.84 5.92 -18.38
CA GLU A 154 17.24 4.58 -18.45
C GLU A 154 15.77 4.65 -18.02
N ALA A 155 14.89 4.05 -18.84
CA ALA A 155 13.46 3.97 -18.58
C ALA A 155 12.93 2.64 -19.12
N TYR A 156 11.70 2.30 -18.77
CA TYR A 156 11.12 1.01 -19.11
C TYR A 156 9.69 1.19 -19.61
N TYR A 157 9.36 0.42 -20.62
CA TYR A 157 7.99 0.18 -21.06
C TYR A 157 7.41 -0.97 -20.25
N ALA A 158 6.44 -0.70 -19.36
CA ALA A 158 5.68 -1.74 -18.68
C ALA A 158 4.50 -2.16 -19.55
N TYR A 159 4.41 -3.43 -19.92
CA TYR A 159 3.38 -3.94 -20.82
C TYR A 159 2.88 -5.34 -20.47
N ALA A 160 1.63 -5.64 -20.87
CA ALA A 160 1.09 -6.99 -20.89
C ALA A 160 0.49 -7.28 -22.27
N THR A 161 0.44 -8.56 -22.64
CA THR A 161 -0.11 -9.01 -23.92
C THR A 161 -1.44 -9.72 -23.67
N VAL A 162 -2.48 -9.33 -24.39
CA VAL A 162 -3.70 -10.12 -24.49
C VAL A 162 -3.43 -11.21 -25.53
N PRO A 163 -3.53 -12.51 -25.21
CA PRO A 163 -3.31 -13.57 -26.19
C PRO A 163 -4.30 -13.48 -27.34
N SER A 164 -3.94 -13.97 -28.53
CA SER A 164 -4.90 -14.05 -29.64
C SER A 164 -5.88 -15.19 -29.42
N MET A 165 -7.16 -14.97 -29.74
CA MET A 165 -8.18 -16.02 -29.76
C MET A 165 -8.12 -16.86 -31.04
N GLN A 166 -7.51 -16.34 -32.12
CA GLN A 166 -7.44 -17.02 -33.42
C GLN A 166 -6.90 -18.46 -33.34
N PRO A 167 -5.85 -18.80 -32.57
CA PRO A 167 -5.38 -20.19 -32.49
C PRO A 167 -6.37 -21.16 -31.81
N ILE A 168 -7.33 -20.68 -31.01
CA ILE A 168 -8.44 -21.52 -30.50
C ILE A 168 -9.49 -21.70 -31.59
N VAL A 169 -9.82 -20.65 -32.34
CA VAL A 169 -10.72 -20.71 -33.51
C VAL A 169 -10.18 -21.68 -34.56
N ASP A 170 -8.91 -21.54 -34.94
CA ASP A 170 -8.21 -22.42 -35.87
C ASP A 170 -8.19 -23.86 -35.36
N PHE A 171 -7.90 -24.07 -34.07
CA PHE A 171 -7.89 -25.40 -33.46
C PHE A 171 -9.28 -26.04 -33.49
N TYR A 172 -10.34 -25.30 -33.15
CA TYR A 172 -11.70 -25.80 -33.25
C TYR A 172 -12.04 -26.14 -34.70
N ASN A 173 -11.85 -25.22 -35.65
CA ASN A 173 -12.35 -25.39 -37.02
C ASN A 173 -11.57 -26.40 -37.87
N ASN A 174 -10.25 -26.53 -37.69
CA ASN A 174 -9.44 -27.53 -38.40
C ASN A 174 -9.58 -28.97 -37.86
N ASN A 175 -10.29 -29.18 -36.75
CA ASN A 175 -10.49 -30.51 -36.17
C ASN A 175 -11.81 -31.19 -36.62
N GLY A 176 -11.83 -32.52 -36.55
CA GLY A 176 -12.98 -33.36 -36.92
C GLY A 176 -14.13 -33.32 -35.91
N ASN A 177 -15.31 -33.78 -36.35
CA ASN A 177 -16.59 -33.65 -35.62
C ASN A 177 -16.58 -34.20 -34.18
N LEU A 178 -15.81 -35.25 -33.90
CA LEU A 178 -15.67 -35.81 -32.53
C LEU A 178 -15.02 -34.80 -31.57
N VAL A 179 -14.00 -34.08 -32.03
CA VAL A 179 -13.30 -33.05 -31.23
C VAL A 179 -14.20 -31.83 -31.05
N LYS A 180 -14.87 -31.38 -32.13
CA LYS A 180 -15.84 -30.27 -32.09
C LYS A 180 -16.95 -30.55 -31.08
N SER A 181 -17.58 -31.73 -31.14
CA SER A 181 -18.60 -32.17 -30.18
C SER A 181 -18.08 -32.19 -28.73
N GLY A 182 -16.83 -32.62 -28.51
CA GLY A 182 -16.18 -32.58 -27.18
C GLY A 182 -15.99 -31.16 -26.65
N ILE A 183 -15.54 -30.22 -27.51
CA ILE A 183 -15.39 -28.79 -27.18
C ILE A 183 -16.75 -28.15 -26.89
N GLU A 184 -17.75 -28.36 -27.76
CA GLU A 184 -19.11 -27.84 -27.59
C GLU A 184 -19.75 -28.32 -26.28
N SER A 185 -19.54 -29.59 -25.93
CA SER A 185 -20.03 -30.19 -24.68
C SER A 185 -19.32 -29.63 -23.45
N ALA A 186 -18.03 -29.31 -23.53
CA ALA A 186 -17.28 -28.64 -22.46
C ALA A 186 -17.74 -27.17 -22.26
N LEU A 187 -18.08 -26.49 -23.37
CA LEU A 187 -18.55 -25.10 -23.42
C LEU A 187 -20.08 -24.95 -23.29
N VAL A 188 -20.82 -25.97 -22.83
CA VAL A 188 -22.28 -25.89 -22.67
C VAL A 188 -22.75 -24.76 -21.73
N ASN A 189 -21.93 -24.41 -20.73
CA ASN A 189 -22.16 -23.28 -19.82
C ASN A 189 -21.57 -21.94 -20.33
N TYR A 190 -20.98 -21.93 -21.52
CA TYR A 190 -20.33 -20.78 -22.16
C TYR A 190 -20.77 -20.66 -23.63
N PRO A 191 -22.08 -20.59 -23.92
CA PRO A 191 -22.61 -20.65 -25.29
C PRO A 191 -22.02 -19.60 -26.22
N ASP A 192 -21.79 -18.36 -25.76
CA ASP A 192 -21.22 -17.30 -26.62
C ASP A 192 -19.80 -17.65 -27.11
N ILE A 193 -18.96 -18.26 -26.26
CA ILE A 193 -17.62 -18.74 -26.66
C ILE A 193 -17.76 -19.85 -27.71
N ARG A 194 -18.65 -20.81 -27.47
CA ARG A 194 -18.92 -21.93 -28.40
C ARG A 194 -19.41 -21.42 -29.76
N ASP A 195 -20.26 -20.40 -29.76
CA ASP A 195 -20.92 -19.93 -30.98
C ASP A 195 -20.00 -19.01 -31.80
N GLY A 196 -19.16 -18.18 -31.15
CA GLY A 196 -18.05 -17.48 -31.84
C GLY A 196 -17.05 -18.43 -32.50
N LEU A 197 -16.73 -19.58 -31.87
CA LEU A 197 -15.91 -20.63 -32.49
C LEU A 197 -16.60 -21.22 -33.74
N LYS A 198 -17.93 -21.41 -33.72
CA LYS A 198 -18.71 -21.89 -34.87
C LYS A 198 -18.80 -20.87 -36.01
N HIS A 199 -18.87 -19.58 -35.69
CA HIS A 199 -18.84 -18.50 -36.68
C HIS A 199 -17.42 -18.26 -37.24
N ASN A 200 -16.40 -18.99 -36.73
CA ASN A 200 -14.99 -18.80 -37.07
C ASN A 200 -14.50 -17.37 -36.79
N ASN A 201 -15.02 -16.74 -35.73
CA ASN A 201 -14.77 -15.35 -35.38
C ASN A 201 -14.02 -15.24 -34.05
N ALA A 202 -12.78 -14.73 -34.09
CA ALA A 202 -11.94 -14.57 -32.91
C ALA A 202 -12.35 -13.38 -32.02
N ASP A 203 -12.97 -12.34 -32.60
CA ASP A 203 -13.49 -11.18 -31.85
C ASP A 203 -14.71 -11.57 -31.01
N GLU A 204 -15.64 -12.34 -31.55
CA GLU A 204 -16.79 -12.89 -30.80
C GLU A 204 -16.34 -13.81 -29.64
N VAL A 205 -15.31 -14.63 -29.87
CA VAL A 205 -14.71 -15.45 -28.81
C VAL A 205 -14.07 -14.57 -27.72
N TRP A 206 -13.48 -13.43 -28.09
CA TRP A 206 -12.91 -12.48 -27.13
C TRP A 206 -13.99 -11.74 -26.32
N GLU A 207 -15.00 -11.17 -26.98
CA GLU A 207 -16.14 -10.50 -26.33
C GLU A 207 -16.83 -11.44 -25.32
N ALA A 208 -17.02 -12.70 -25.71
CA ALA A 208 -17.55 -13.74 -24.83
C ALA A 208 -16.64 -13.98 -23.61
N VAL A 209 -15.31 -14.09 -23.80
CA VAL A 209 -14.35 -14.25 -22.69
C VAL A 209 -14.39 -13.05 -21.73
N GLU A 210 -14.46 -11.82 -22.25
CA GLU A 210 -14.58 -10.61 -21.42
C GLU A 210 -15.88 -10.56 -20.62
N LYS A 211 -17.01 -10.89 -21.26
CA LYS A 211 -18.34 -11.03 -20.63
C LYS A 211 -18.30 -12.00 -19.45
N TYR A 212 -17.73 -13.20 -19.62
CA TYR A 212 -17.60 -14.19 -18.55
C TYR A 212 -16.57 -13.80 -17.47
N ALA A 213 -15.51 -13.06 -17.83
CA ALA A 213 -14.55 -12.52 -16.87
C ALA A 213 -15.19 -11.47 -15.95
N VAL A 214 -15.97 -10.53 -16.51
CA VAL A 214 -16.72 -9.53 -15.73
C VAL A 214 -17.71 -10.22 -14.78
N GLN A 215 -18.51 -11.18 -15.26
CA GLN A 215 -19.45 -11.93 -14.41
C GLN A 215 -18.74 -12.69 -13.27
N ALA A 216 -17.57 -13.27 -13.52
CA ALA A 216 -16.77 -13.94 -12.48
C ALA A 216 -16.22 -12.97 -11.43
N LEU A 217 -15.87 -11.74 -11.83
CA LEU A 217 -15.47 -10.66 -10.92
C LEU A 217 -16.66 -10.12 -10.12
N GLU A 218 -17.81 -9.91 -10.76
CA GLU A 218 -19.07 -9.50 -10.12
C GLU A 218 -19.50 -10.49 -9.04
N GLY A 219 -19.52 -11.80 -9.36
CA GLY A 219 -19.89 -12.85 -8.41
C GLY A 219 -18.91 -13.05 -7.25
N ARG A 220 -17.64 -12.61 -7.39
CA ARG A 220 -16.60 -12.74 -6.36
C ARG A 220 -16.46 -11.50 -5.47
N PHE A 221 -16.59 -10.31 -6.04
CA PHE A 221 -16.28 -9.04 -5.36
C PHE A 221 -17.51 -8.13 -5.19
N GLY A 222 -18.64 -8.45 -5.83
CA GLY A 222 -19.85 -7.63 -5.88
C GLY A 222 -19.78 -6.57 -6.97
N THR A 223 -20.92 -6.32 -7.64
CA THR A 223 -21.09 -5.30 -8.70
C THR A 223 -20.73 -3.88 -8.27
N SER A 224 -20.74 -3.60 -6.97
CA SER A 224 -20.38 -2.30 -6.37
C SER A 224 -18.88 -2.11 -6.11
N SER A 225 -18.06 -3.15 -6.29
CA SER A 225 -16.61 -3.10 -6.08
C SER A 225 -15.92 -2.19 -7.10
N ASP A 226 -15.01 -1.33 -6.62
CA ASP A 226 -14.18 -0.44 -7.44
C ASP A 226 -13.31 -1.20 -8.46
N LEU A 227 -13.04 -2.50 -8.25
CA LEU A 227 -12.38 -3.38 -9.24
C LEU A 227 -13.33 -3.82 -10.37
N VAL A 228 -14.59 -4.09 -10.02
CA VAL A 228 -15.57 -4.70 -10.94
C VAL A 228 -16.12 -3.67 -11.92
N ILE A 229 -16.58 -2.54 -11.38
CA ILE A 229 -17.07 -1.37 -12.14
C ILE A 229 -16.02 -0.92 -13.15
N LEU A 230 -14.76 -0.99 -12.73
CA LEU A 230 -13.58 -0.72 -13.53
C LEU A 230 -13.41 -1.70 -14.69
N VAL A 231 -13.28 -3.00 -14.44
CA VAL A 231 -12.95 -3.95 -15.53
C VAL A 231 -14.07 -3.93 -16.56
N LYS A 232 -15.33 -3.87 -16.08
CA LYS A 232 -16.49 -3.63 -16.91
C LYS A 232 -16.37 -2.36 -17.75
N SER A 233 -15.91 -1.23 -17.20
CA SER A 233 -15.78 0.02 -17.97
C SER A 233 -14.76 0.02 -19.11
N TYR A 234 -13.80 -0.93 -19.14
CA TYR A 234 -12.92 -1.13 -20.31
C TYR A 234 -13.51 -2.08 -21.35
N VAL A 235 -14.20 -3.13 -20.90
CA VAL A 235 -14.96 -4.07 -21.74
C VAL A 235 -16.11 -3.35 -22.46
N ASP A 236 -16.93 -2.60 -21.71
CA ASP A 236 -18.00 -1.72 -22.21
C ASP A 236 -17.51 -0.66 -23.23
N ALA A 237 -16.20 -0.42 -23.30
CA ALA A 237 -15.56 0.57 -24.17
C ALA A 237 -14.74 -0.05 -25.32
N GLY A 238 -14.73 -1.39 -25.47
CA GLY A 238 -13.95 -2.10 -26.51
C GLY A 238 -12.45 -1.79 -26.50
N ARG A 239 -11.90 -1.40 -25.35
CA ARG A 239 -10.50 -0.91 -25.26
C ARG A 239 -9.47 -2.03 -25.27
N VAL A 240 -9.85 -3.23 -24.82
CA VAL A 240 -8.99 -4.41 -24.74
C VAL A 240 -9.43 -5.39 -25.83
N ASN A 241 -8.49 -5.85 -26.64
CA ASN A 241 -8.72 -6.66 -27.84
C ASN A 241 -7.70 -7.80 -27.86
N HIS A 242 -8.04 -8.94 -28.47
CA HIS A 242 -7.17 -10.11 -28.46
C HIS A 242 -5.93 -9.96 -29.36
N GLY A 243 -4.84 -10.64 -29.00
CA GLY A 243 -3.61 -10.65 -29.80
C GLY A 243 -2.90 -9.29 -29.84
N HIS A 244 -3.05 -8.46 -28.80
CA HIS A 244 -2.50 -7.10 -28.74
C HIS A 244 -1.71 -6.87 -27.46
N THR A 245 -0.60 -6.13 -27.60
CA THR A 245 0.24 -5.68 -26.49
C THR A 245 -0.19 -4.28 -26.02
N TYR A 246 -0.37 -4.13 -24.72
CA TYR A 246 -0.83 -2.90 -24.07
C TYR A 246 0.20 -2.39 -23.07
N TYR A 247 0.64 -1.15 -23.31
CA TYR A 247 1.69 -0.44 -22.58
C TYR A 247 1.06 0.54 -21.60
N LEU A 248 1.54 0.58 -20.35
CA LEU A 248 1.10 1.55 -19.35
C LEU A 248 1.49 2.97 -19.78
N MET A 249 0.52 3.88 -19.76
CA MET A 249 0.72 5.31 -19.87
C MET A 249 0.18 6.09 -18.68
N GLU A 250 0.75 7.27 -18.44
CA GLU A 250 0.12 8.33 -17.66
C GLU A 250 -0.88 9.11 -18.54
N GLY A 251 -1.82 9.84 -17.93
CA GLY A 251 -2.70 10.75 -18.67
C GLY A 251 -3.79 10.02 -19.47
N ALA A 252 -4.20 10.61 -20.59
CA ALA A 252 -5.23 10.05 -21.46
C ALA A 252 -4.80 10.04 -22.93
N LEU A 253 -5.58 9.33 -23.75
CA LEU A 253 -5.43 9.31 -25.20
C LEU A 253 -6.77 9.65 -25.85
N ASP A 254 -6.75 10.60 -26.77
CA ASP A 254 -7.85 10.95 -27.65
C ASP A 254 -7.65 10.34 -29.04
N ARG A 255 -8.74 9.82 -29.60
CA ARG A 255 -8.83 9.37 -30.99
C ARG A 255 -9.62 10.42 -31.76
N VAL A 256 -8.95 11.15 -32.66
CA VAL A 256 -9.53 12.27 -33.42
C VAL A 256 -9.37 12.06 -34.92
N THR A 257 -10.17 12.73 -35.73
CA THR A 257 -10.04 12.75 -37.19
C THR A 257 -9.60 14.13 -37.64
N GLU A 258 -8.42 14.23 -38.26
CA GLU A 258 -7.83 15.49 -38.70
C GLU A 258 -7.49 15.42 -40.19
N ASN A 259 -8.05 16.35 -40.97
CA ASN A 259 -7.93 16.38 -42.44
C ASN A 259 -8.32 15.04 -43.10
N GLY A 260 -9.31 14.34 -42.54
CA GLY A 260 -9.77 13.01 -42.98
C GLY A 260 -8.96 11.83 -42.45
N ASN A 261 -7.79 12.05 -41.85
CA ASN A 261 -6.93 11.01 -41.30
C ASN A 261 -7.27 10.76 -39.83
N ALA A 262 -7.21 9.50 -39.41
CA ALA A 262 -7.37 9.12 -38.01
C ALA A 262 -6.04 9.32 -37.26
N VAL A 263 -6.10 10.01 -36.11
CA VAL A 263 -4.92 10.43 -35.35
C VAL A 263 -5.13 10.13 -33.86
N ASN A 264 -4.15 9.44 -33.27
CA ASN A 264 -4.02 9.32 -31.81
C ASN A 264 -3.36 10.59 -31.24
N LYS A 265 -3.90 11.16 -30.16
CA LYS A 265 -3.29 12.27 -29.43
C LYS A 265 -3.18 11.98 -27.95
N TYR A 266 -1.99 12.17 -27.38
CA TYR A 266 -1.84 12.23 -25.93
C TYR A 266 -2.52 13.48 -25.36
N ARG A 267 -3.18 13.31 -24.22
CA ARG A 267 -3.83 14.37 -23.45
C ARG A 267 -3.26 14.37 -22.04
N GLU A 268 -2.50 15.42 -21.73
CA GLU A 268 -1.91 15.65 -20.40
C GLU A 268 -2.95 16.08 -19.35
N GLY A 269 -2.50 16.26 -18.11
CA GLY A 269 -3.25 16.92 -17.03
C GLY A 269 -4.14 16.02 -16.17
N GLU A 270 -4.32 14.74 -16.53
CA GLU A 270 -5.05 13.77 -15.71
C GLU A 270 -4.09 12.80 -15.01
N ALA A 271 -3.93 12.92 -13.69
CA ALA A 271 -3.04 12.08 -12.87
C ALA A 271 -3.56 10.63 -12.67
N LYS A 272 -3.73 9.91 -13.77
CA LYS A 272 -4.25 8.55 -13.84
C LYS A 272 -3.28 7.65 -14.61
N PHE A 273 -3.41 6.36 -14.37
CA PHE A 273 -2.92 5.36 -15.31
C PHE A 273 -3.97 5.10 -16.39
N ASN A 274 -3.49 4.78 -17.58
CA ASN A 274 -4.26 4.27 -18.70
C ASN A 274 -3.35 3.32 -19.51
N PHE A 275 -3.83 2.76 -20.61
CA PHE A 275 -2.98 2.00 -21.53
C PHE A 275 -3.08 2.49 -22.97
N CYS A 276 -1.98 2.31 -23.70
CA CYS A 276 -1.86 2.51 -25.14
C CYS A 276 -1.41 1.21 -25.82
N ASN A 277 -1.95 0.90 -26.99
CA ASN A 277 -1.46 -0.21 -27.81
C ASN A 277 -0.32 0.23 -28.76
N ASN A 278 0.38 -0.72 -29.36
CA ASN A 278 1.34 -0.45 -30.45
C ASN A 278 0.90 -1.11 -31.78
N ASN A 279 -0.40 -1.15 -32.07
CA ASN A 279 -0.95 -1.77 -33.27
C ASN A 279 -0.84 -0.83 -34.49
N ALA A 280 0.06 -1.14 -35.41
CA ALA A 280 0.29 -0.39 -36.63
C ALA A 280 -0.78 -0.56 -37.74
N THR A 281 -1.65 -1.58 -37.67
CA THR A 281 -2.63 -1.90 -38.72
C THR A 281 -4.07 -1.48 -38.42
N ALA A 282 -4.33 -0.96 -37.21
CA ALA A 282 -5.62 -0.36 -36.86
C ALA A 282 -5.86 0.97 -37.60
N TRP A 283 -7.13 1.34 -37.82
CA TRP A 283 -7.50 2.59 -38.50
C TRP A 283 -6.85 3.86 -37.91
N PHE A 284 -6.73 3.94 -36.57
CA PHE A 284 -6.08 5.05 -35.87
C PHE A 284 -4.55 4.94 -35.79
N GLY A 285 -3.95 3.87 -36.31
CA GLY A 285 -2.54 3.56 -36.13
C GLY A 285 -2.15 3.26 -34.67
N PRO A 286 -0.84 3.16 -34.39
CA PRO A 286 -0.34 2.78 -33.07
C PRO A 286 -0.51 3.93 -32.07
N GLU A 287 -0.90 3.61 -30.84
CA GLU A 287 -1.13 4.61 -29.79
C GLU A 287 0.18 5.00 -29.08
N LEU A 288 1.09 4.04 -28.88
CA LEU A 288 2.36 4.21 -28.15
C LEU A 288 3.24 5.37 -28.67
N PRO A 289 3.47 5.56 -30.00
CA PRO A 289 4.28 6.68 -30.49
C PRO A 289 3.66 8.07 -30.25
N ALA A 290 2.32 8.15 -30.18
CA ALA A 290 1.61 9.39 -29.88
C ALA A 290 1.66 9.75 -28.38
N VAL A 291 1.98 8.79 -27.52
CA VAL A 291 2.12 8.95 -26.06
C VAL A 291 3.57 9.22 -25.65
N GLY A 292 4.55 8.60 -26.33
CA GLY A 292 5.97 8.89 -26.14
C GLY A 292 6.45 8.71 -24.70
N GLU A 293 7.05 9.75 -24.12
CA GLU A 293 7.58 9.72 -22.74
C GLU A 293 6.49 9.41 -21.68
N ALA A 294 5.21 9.69 -21.94
CA ALA A 294 4.15 9.39 -20.98
C ALA A 294 3.88 7.87 -20.84
N ALA A 295 4.40 7.03 -21.76
CA ALA A 295 4.39 5.58 -21.66
C ALA A 295 5.68 4.99 -21.04
N LYS A 296 6.68 5.83 -20.77
CA LYS A 296 7.98 5.43 -20.22
C LYS A 296 8.03 5.71 -18.72
N TRP A 297 8.67 4.79 -18.00
CA TRP A 297 8.73 4.82 -16.55
C TRP A 297 10.16 4.73 -16.05
N ILE A 298 10.50 5.62 -15.12
CA ILE A 298 11.82 5.79 -14.50
C ILE A 298 11.71 5.36 -13.04
N ILE A 299 12.78 4.75 -12.54
CA ILE A 299 12.69 3.90 -11.37
C ILE A 299 13.87 4.17 -10.47
N GLU A 300 13.56 4.57 -9.25
CA GLU A 300 14.52 5.18 -8.35
C GLU A 300 14.55 4.33 -7.08
N PRO A 301 15.61 3.53 -6.85
CA PRO A 301 15.68 2.67 -5.68
C PRO A 301 15.59 3.52 -4.42
N VAL A 302 14.88 3.05 -3.39
CA VAL A 302 14.84 3.73 -2.09
C VAL A 302 16.12 3.39 -1.36
N GLY A 303 16.93 4.40 -1.05
CA GLY A 303 18.28 4.23 -0.50
C GLY A 303 18.55 5.16 0.68
N GLU A 304 19.82 5.32 1.05
CA GLU A 304 20.21 6.20 2.17
C GLU A 304 20.52 7.64 1.73
N SER A 305 20.62 7.94 0.42
CA SER A 305 21.07 9.25 -0.06
C SER A 305 20.02 10.36 0.08
N SER A 306 20.46 11.62 0.11
CA SER A 306 19.61 12.83 0.15
C SER A 306 18.54 12.89 -0.95
N ASN A 307 18.76 12.18 -2.07
CA ASN A 307 17.94 12.27 -3.26
C ASN A 307 16.87 11.16 -3.30
N ASN A 308 17.11 10.02 -2.65
CA ASN A 308 16.25 8.83 -2.72
C ASN A 308 15.84 8.22 -1.37
N TYR A 309 16.13 8.86 -0.23
CA TYR A 309 15.71 8.39 1.08
C TYR A 309 14.19 8.25 1.25
N PHE A 310 13.75 7.33 2.10
CA PHE A 310 12.46 7.40 2.78
C PHE A 310 12.71 7.86 4.22
N GLY A 311 11.87 8.75 4.74
CA GLY A 311 12.10 9.38 6.04
C GLY A 311 10.83 9.98 6.64
N VAL A 312 10.82 10.11 7.96
CA VAL A 312 9.59 10.39 8.71
C VAL A 312 9.57 11.83 9.22
N THR A 313 8.39 12.44 9.25
CA THR A 313 8.18 13.79 9.78
C THR A 313 6.99 13.84 10.73
N THR A 314 6.91 14.93 11.50
CA THR A 314 5.82 15.24 12.42
C THR A 314 5.69 16.76 12.55
N ALA A 315 4.55 17.23 13.04
CA ALA A 315 4.33 18.65 13.30
C ALA A 315 5.02 19.09 14.59
N ASP A 316 5.53 20.32 14.67
CA ASP A 316 6.33 20.80 15.82
C ASP A 316 5.60 20.71 17.17
N LYS A 317 4.26 20.78 17.15
CA LYS A 317 3.40 20.54 18.33
C LYS A 317 3.56 19.15 18.96
N MET A 318 4.14 18.17 18.26
CA MET A 318 4.34 16.80 18.74
C MET A 318 5.67 16.63 19.51
N LYS A 319 6.21 17.74 20.04
CA LYS A 319 7.41 17.75 20.88
C LYS A 319 7.09 17.28 22.31
N GLY A 320 7.86 16.32 22.81
CA GLY A 320 7.80 15.84 24.19
C GLY A 320 8.52 16.77 25.16
N LYS A 321 8.35 16.51 26.47
CA LYS A 321 9.04 17.27 27.52
C LYS A 321 10.55 17.02 27.56
N ASN A 322 11.00 15.89 27.00
CA ASN A 322 12.41 15.56 26.76
C ASN A 322 13.01 16.29 25.52
N ASN A 323 12.30 17.27 24.95
CA ASN A 323 12.65 18.00 23.72
C ASN A 323 12.78 17.16 22.43
N LYS A 324 12.47 15.87 22.44
CA LYS A 324 12.36 15.04 21.23
C LYS A 324 11.00 15.23 20.55
N TYR A 325 10.87 14.84 19.30
CA TYR A 325 9.64 14.94 18.49
C TYR A 325 9.06 13.54 18.21
N PHE A 326 7.73 13.44 18.17
CA PHE A 326 7.07 12.12 18.11
C PHE A 326 6.05 11.98 16.99
N THR A 327 5.92 10.75 16.49
CA THR A 327 4.95 10.34 15.47
C THR A 327 4.66 8.86 15.62
N THR A 328 3.67 8.35 14.89
CA THR A 328 3.50 6.90 14.71
C THR A 328 3.76 6.51 13.25
N LEU A 329 4.06 5.24 13.02
CA LEU A 329 4.23 4.70 11.67
C LEU A 329 3.69 3.26 11.60
N TYR A 330 3.29 2.87 10.40
CA TYR A 330 2.94 1.50 10.03
C TYR A 330 3.23 1.31 8.55
N THR A 331 4.05 0.32 8.19
CA THR A 331 4.45 -0.02 6.81
C THR A 331 4.30 -1.52 6.59
N ASP A 332 4.18 -1.95 5.34
CA ASP A 332 4.12 -3.36 4.98
C ASP A 332 5.49 -4.00 4.66
N PHE A 333 6.56 -3.21 4.82
CA PHE A 333 7.94 -3.60 4.58
C PHE A 333 8.81 -3.42 5.84
N PRO A 334 9.85 -4.26 6.04
CA PRO A 334 10.82 -4.08 7.12
C PRO A 334 11.66 -2.82 6.87
N MET A 335 12.10 -2.17 7.95
CA MET A 335 12.86 -0.92 7.88
C MET A 335 14.09 -0.96 8.78
N LYS A 336 15.27 -0.71 8.23
CA LYS A 336 16.46 -0.37 9.02
C LYS A 336 16.39 1.11 9.44
N ILE A 337 16.69 1.39 10.70
CA ILE A 337 16.83 2.77 11.19
C ILE A 337 18.20 3.32 10.78
N ILE A 338 18.23 4.50 10.13
CA ILE A 338 19.48 5.09 9.58
C ILE A 338 19.97 6.28 10.43
N ASP A 339 19.08 7.18 10.82
CA ASP A 339 19.40 8.34 11.69
C ASP A 339 19.08 8.04 13.16
N ASN A 340 19.34 8.98 14.08
CA ASN A 340 19.06 8.80 15.51
C ASN A 340 17.55 8.82 15.79
N ILE A 341 16.94 7.63 15.79
CA ILE A 341 15.52 7.38 16.00
C ILE A 341 15.39 6.19 16.94
N ASN A 342 14.55 6.31 17.96
CA ASN A 342 14.12 5.17 18.78
C ASN A 342 12.70 4.76 18.38
N ALA A 343 12.47 3.46 18.20
CA ALA A 343 11.17 2.88 17.86
C ALA A 343 10.60 2.08 19.03
N TYR A 344 9.32 2.31 19.33
CA TYR A 344 8.63 1.73 20.49
C TYR A 344 7.30 1.08 20.10
N VAL A 345 6.98 -0.03 20.77
CA VAL A 345 5.63 -0.63 20.78
C VAL A 345 4.87 -0.20 22.03
N VAL A 346 3.58 -0.53 22.13
CA VAL A 346 2.83 -0.44 23.39
C VAL A 346 2.41 -1.84 23.80
N GLU A 347 2.83 -2.31 24.98
CA GLU A 347 2.47 -3.64 25.47
C GLU A 347 1.10 -3.65 26.19
N SER A 348 0.82 -2.60 26.95
CA SER A 348 -0.38 -2.52 27.80
C SER A 348 -0.77 -1.08 28.11
N VAL A 349 -1.95 -0.89 28.73
CA VAL A 349 -2.33 0.37 29.37
C VAL A 349 -2.55 0.09 30.85
N GLY A 350 -1.84 0.82 31.73
CA GLY A 350 -1.94 0.69 33.17
C GLY A 350 -3.36 0.95 33.69
N THR A 351 -3.80 0.15 34.65
CA THR A 351 -5.19 0.12 35.15
C THR A 351 -5.35 0.62 36.59
N ILE A 352 -4.23 0.68 37.33
CA ILE A 352 -4.12 0.94 38.77
C ILE A 352 -3.03 1.98 39.07
N GLY A 353 -3.00 2.49 40.31
CA GLY A 353 -1.93 3.38 40.78
C GLY A 353 -1.74 4.65 39.96
N GLU A 354 -0.50 5.14 39.90
CA GLU A 354 -0.13 6.28 39.06
C GLU A 354 -0.15 5.95 37.56
N GLU A 355 0.12 4.68 37.19
CA GLU A 355 0.11 4.15 35.82
C GLU A 355 -1.30 4.15 35.17
N LYS A 356 -2.34 4.48 35.94
CA LYS A 356 -3.73 4.38 35.46
C LYS A 356 -4.02 5.31 34.28
N GLY A 357 -4.21 4.69 33.10
CA GLY A 357 -4.41 5.40 31.84
C GLY A 357 -3.11 5.88 31.20
N TYR A 358 -1.98 5.26 31.51
CA TYR A 358 -0.70 5.42 30.82
C TYR A 358 -0.36 4.15 30.03
N ALA A 359 0.23 4.30 28.84
CA ALA A 359 0.51 3.24 27.88
C ALA A 359 1.97 2.82 27.99
N LYS A 360 2.22 1.58 28.44
CA LYS A 360 3.57 1.07 28.69
C LYS A 360 4.28 0.83 27.35
N CYS A 361 5.39 1.54 27.14
CA CYS A 361 6.09 1.60 25.87
C CYS A 361 7.47 0.98 25.99
N THR A 362 7.74 -0.06 25.19
CA THR A 362 9.02 -0.78 25.21
C THR A 362 9.83 -0.44 23.95
N LYS A 363 11.12 -0.14 24.12
CA LYS A 363 12.05 0.12 22.99
C LYS A 363 12.29 -1.18 22.22
N ILE A 364 12.13 -1.18 20.90
CA ILE A 364 12.27 -2.38 20.05
C ILE A 364 13.31 -2.27 18.93
N ALA A 365 13.73 -1.05 18.60
CA ALA A 365 14.81 -0.78 17.66
C ALA A 365 15.33 0.66 17.85
N SER A 366 16.62 0.81 17.64
CA SER A 366 17.43 2.04 17.73
C SER A 366 18.21 2.23 16.43
N GLN A 367 19.08 3.24 16.33
CA GLN A 367 19.89 3.47 15.12
C GLN A 367 20.68 2.22 14.70
N GLY A 368 20.58 1.85 13.42
CA GLY A 368 21.20 0.66 12.84
C GLY A 368 20.35 -0.62 12.90
N GLU A 369 19.37 -0.69 13.81
CA GLU A 369 18.52 -1.87 14.01
C GLU A 369 17.33 -1.94 13.05
N ILE A 370 16.57 -3.03 13.09
CA ILE A 370 15.52 -3.37 12.11
C ILE A 370 14.14 -3.42 12.78
N ILE A 371 13.23 -2.56 12.32
CA ILE A 371 11.80 -2.63 12.57
C ILE A 371 11.18 -3.68 11.64
N PRO A 372 10.49 -4.73 12.15
CA PRO A 372 9.82 -5.71 11.32
C PRO A 372 8.66 -5.12 10.50
N ALA A 373 8.43 -5.68 9.30
CA ALA A 373 7.25 -5.38 8.49
C ALA A 373 5.96 -5.53 9.30
N GLN A 374 4.96 -4.69 9.02
CA GLN A 374 3.64 -4.75 9.66
C GLN A 374 3.68 -4.60 11.20
N THR A 375 4.72 -3.96 11.75
CA THR A 375 4.75 -3.53 13.15
C THR A 375 4.21 -2.10 13.28
N PRO A 376 3.07 -1.86 13.98
CA PRO A 376 2.63 -0.52 14.29
C PRO A 376 3.45 0.04 15.47
N ILE A 377 4.05 1.21 15.29
CA ILE A 377 5.05 1.78 16.22
C ILE A 377 4.82 3.25 16.54
N ILE A 378 5.40 3.69 17.65
CA ILE A 378 5.74 5.08 17.96
C ILE A 378 7.21 5.30 17.58
N LEU A 379 7.54 6.47 17.04
CA LEU A 379 8.91 6.89 16.74
C LEU A 379 9.25 8.15 17.52
N GLU A 380 10.43 8.15 18.14
CA GLU A 380 11.12 9.30 18.72
C GLU A 380 12.14 9.85 17.72
N LEU A 381 12.16 11.17 17.53
CA LEU A 381 12.94 11.86 16.50
C LEU A 381 13.67 13.06 17.12
N GLU A 382 14.90 13.35 16.68
CA GLU A 382 15.61 14.59 17.07
C GLU A 382 14.97 15.86 16.47
N THR A 383 14.30 15.72 15.33
CA THR A 383 13.87 16.85 14.49
C THR A 383 12.57 16.55 13.73
N THR A 384 11.96 17.59 13.16
CA THR A 384 10.83 17.44 12.23
C THR A 384 11.26 17.21 10.77
N GLN A 385 12.55 17.35 10.46
CA GLN A 385 13.10 17.27 9.09
C GLN A 385 13.31 15.81 8.63
N SER A 386 12.61 15.40 7.57
CA SER A 386 12.59 13.99 7.11
C SER A 386 13.93 13.47 6.59
N ASN A 387 14.81 14.35 6.10
CA ASN A 387 16.15 14.00 5.61
C ASN A 387 17.16 13.67 6.73
N ALA A 388 16.81 13.94 7.99
CA ALA A 388 17.56 13.55 9.19
C ALA A 388 16.76 12.57 10.08
N ASN A 389 15.68 11.99 9.53
CA ASN A 389 14.82 11.00 10.15
C ASN A 389 14.62 9.80 9.18
N ARG A 390 15.70 9.32 8.57
CA ARG A 390 15.67 8.33 7.48
C ARG A 390 15.42 6.90 8.00
N LEU A 391 14.59 6.17 7.26
CA LEU A 391 14.34 4.73 7.43
C LEU A 391 14.54 4.05 6.07
N LEU A 392 15.39 3.02 6.02
CA LEU A 392 15.69 2.29 4.79
C LEU A 392 14.83 1.02 4.69
N PRO A 393 13.96 0.88 3.67
CA PRO A 393 13.25 -0.37 3.41
C PRO A 393 14.23 -1.49 3.02
N ILE A 394 14.11 -2.67 3.63
CA ILE A 394 15.02 -3.81 3.39
C ILE A 394 14.28 -5.14 3.22
N ALA A 395 14.90 -6.10 2.54
CA ALA A 395 14.32 -7.44 2.32
C ALA A 395 14.41 -8.38 3.54
N SER A 396 15.05 -7.97 4.63
CA SER A 396 15.25 -8.81 5.82
C SER A 396 13.98 -8.94 6.67
N SER A 397 13.44 -10.16 6.75
CA SER A 397 12.26 -10.50 7.56
C SER A 397 12.63 -10.98 8.97
N ASN A 398 13.22 -10.11 9.80
CA ASN A 398 13.35 -10.39 11.23
C ASN A 398 11.96 -10.35 11.90
N THR A 399 11.60 -11.39 12.64
CA THR A 399 10.35 -11.43 13.44
C THR A 399 10.66 -11.22 14.91
N ILE A 400 10.37 -10.03 15.44
CA ILE A 400 10.48 -9.76 16.88
C ILE A 400 9.13 -10.11 17.54
N SER A 401 9.14 -11.07 18.46
CA SER A 401 7.96 -11.44 19.27
C SER A 401 7.68 -10.39 20.33
N THR A 402 7.01 -9.30 19.95
CA THR A 402 6.62 -8.20 20.86
C THR A 402 5.15 -8.33 21.28
N ASN A 403 4.87 -8.07 22.56
CA ASN A 403 3.50 -7.79 22.97
C ASN A 403 3.13 -6.40 22.44
N ASN A 404 2.29 -6.31 21.41
CA ASN A 404 1.93 -5.02 20.84
C ASN A 404 0.40 -4.86 20.68
N ILE A 405 -0.18 -4.02 21.55
CA ILE A 405 -1.61 -3.68 21.51
C ILE A 405 -1.93 -2.53 20.55
N LEU A 406 -0.92 -1.89 19.92
CA LEU A 406 -1.15 -0.97 18.82
C LEU A 406 -1.84 -1.69 17.65
N LYS A 407 -2.68 -0.93 16.96
CA LYS A 407 -3.37 -1.31 15.73
C LYS A 407 -3.13 -0.23 14.68
N ALA A 408 -3.20 -0.61 13.43
CA ALA A 408 -3.03 0.28 12.30
C ALA A 408 -3.80 -0.26 11.09
N ILE A 409 -3.95 0.58 10.09
CA ILE A 409 -4.50 0.26 8.78
C ILE A 409 -3.56 0.84 7.72
N PHE A 410 -3.52 0.23 6.55
CA PHE A 410 -2.65 0.68 5.46
C PHE A 410 -3.14 1.96 4.79
N PHE A 411 -4.46 2.14 4.72
CA PHE A 411 -5.10 3.20 3.94
C PHE A 411 -6.04 4.05 4.79
N ASP A 412 -6.48 5.18 4.25
CA ASP A 412 -7.52 6.01 4.88
C ASP A 412 -8.87 5.29 4.82
N GLU A 413 -9.42 4.93 5.98
CA GLU A 413 -10.70 4.24 6.09
C GLU A 413 -11.74 5.05 6.87
N ALA A 414 -13.01 4.84 6.55
CA ALA A 414 -14.09 5.38 7.37
C ALA A 414 -14.03 4.75 8.77
N LYS A 415 -14.20 5.57 9.82
CA LYS A 415 -14.20 5.12 11.22
C LYS A 415 -15.25 4.02 11.50
N THR A 416 -16.26 3.89 10.65
CA THR A 416 -17.32 2.87 10.70
C THR A 416 -16.96 1.55 10.02
N THR A 417 -15.91 1.48 9.20
CA THR A 417 -15.44 0.22 8.57
C THR A 417 -14.31 -0.43 9.34
N VAL A 418 -13.54 0.34 10.12
CA VAL A 418 -12.47 -0.19 10.97
C VAL A 418 -13.05 -1.12 12.04
N GLU A 419 -12.57 -2.36 12.09
CA GLU A 419 -12.95 -3.33 13.12
C GLU A 419 -12.48 -2.84 14.51
N THR A 420 -13.43 -2.67 15.44
CA THR A 420 -13.14 -2.20 16.81
C THR A 420 -13.53 -3.18 17.91
N ASN A 421 -14.34 -4.21 17.60
CA ASN A 421 -14.88 -5.18 18.55
C ASN A 421 -15.46 -4.52 19.83
N GLY A 422 -16.31 -3.51 19.62
CA GLY A 422 -16.96 -2.72 20.68
C GLY A 422 -16.08 -1.66 21.34
N LYS A 423 -14.77 -1.65 21.07
CA LYS A 423 -13.82 -0.69 21.64
C LYS A 423 -13.85 0.66 20.92
N THR A 424 -13.17 1.63 21.51
CA THR A 424 -13.15 3.01 21.02
C THR A 424 -11.75 3.45 20.61
N ILE A 425 -11.63 3.89 19.35
CA ILE A 425 -10.36 4.31 18.75
C ILE A 425 -9.74 5.49 19.53
N ARG A 426 -8.44 5.38 19.81
CA ARG A 426 -7.58 6.45 20.35
C ARG A 426 -6.43 6.68 19.36
N VAL A 427 -6.26 7.90 18.85
CA VAL A 427 -5.16 8.25 17.92
C VAL A 427 -4.04 9.00 18.64
N PHE A 428 -2.81 8.82 18.17
CA PHE A 428 -1.64 9.52 18.72
C PHE A 428 -1.73 11.03 18.46
N ASN A 429 -1.61 11.84 19.51
CA ASN A 429 -1.70 13.30 19.46
C ASN A 429 -1.10 13.91 20.75
N ILE A 430 -1.08 15.24 20.84
CA ILE A 430 -0.77 15.98 22.07
C ILE A 430 -2.04 16.63 22.66
N ASN A 431 -2.10 16.72 23.98
CA ASN A 431 -3.03 17.53 24.76
C ASN A 431 -2.51 18.98 24.80
N PRO A 432 -3.30 20.00 24.38
CA PRO A 432 -2.87 21.40 24.41
C PRO A 432 -2.66 21.97 25.82
N ASN A 433 -3.16 21.31 26.88
CA ASN A 433 -2.85 21.70 28.25
C ASN A 433 -1.46 21.16 28.65
N THR A 434 -0.46 22.04 28.63
CA THR A 434 0.95 21.72 28.95
C THR A 434 1.20 21.34 30.41
N SER A 435 0.30 21.70 31.33
CA SER A 435 0.43 21.47 32.77
C SER A 435 0.20 20.02 33.21
N VAL A 436 -0.25 19.12 32.32
CA VAL A 436 -0.39 17.69 32.64
C VAL A 436 0.98 16.99 32.70
N ARG A 437 1.14 15.93 33.51
CA ARG A 437 2.40 15.18 33.68
C ARG A 437 3.02 14.78 32.32
N ASN A 438 2.29 13.98 31.53
CA ASN A 438 2.60 13.71 30.13
C ASN A 438 1.46 14.25 29.21
N PRO A 439 1.74 15.18 28.28
CA PRO A 439 0.75 15.69 27.34
C PRO A 439 0.63 14.86 26.05
N LEU A 440 1.55 13.95 25.76
CA LEU A 440 1.51 13.09 24.57
C LEU A 440 0.82 11.75 24.87
N GLY A 441 0.15 11.19 23.86
CA GLY A 441 -0.55 9.91 24.00
C GLY A 441 -1.64 9.66 22.98
N PHE A 442 -2.43 8.61 23.25
CA PHE A 442 -3.53 8.16 22.42
C PHE A 442 -4.86 8.73 22.94
N TYR A 443 -5.38 9.73 22.24
CA TYR A 443 -6.58 10.49 22.62
C TYR A 443 -7.82 10.09 21.81
N ARG A 444 -9.01 10.20 22.42
CA ARG A 444 -10.30 9.73 21.85
C ARG A 444 -10.57 10.34 20.48
N TYR A 445 -10.62 9.50 19.44
CA TYR A 445 -10.75 9.98 18.08
C TYR A 445 -12.19 10.40 17.74
N ARG A 446 -12.36 11.69 17.45
CA ARG A 446 -13.67 12.31 17.12
C ARG A 446 -13.92 12.50 15.61
N GLY A 447 -12.92 12.32 14.76
CA GLY A 447 -13.09 12.46 13.31
C GLY A 447 -13.74 11.24 12.64
N THR A 448 -13.99 11.36 11.33
CA THR A 448 -14.73 10.38 10.51
C THR A 448 -13.84 9.37 9.79
N THR A 449 -12.54 9.64 9.65
CA THR A 449 -11.63 8.88 8.78
C THR A 449 -10.34 8.56 9.51
N VAL A 450 -10.13 7.28 9.84
CA VAL A 450 -8.88 6.82 10.44
C VAL A 450 -7.79 6.89 9.37
N LYS A 451 -6.63 7.43 9.72
CA LYS A 451 -5.54 7.65 8.76
C LYS A 451 -4.73 6.39 8.52
N GLY A 452 -4.44 6.13 7.23
CA GLY A 452 -3.52 5.08 6.81
C GLY A 452 -2.11 5.30 7.35
N ASN A 453 -1.34 4.21 7.44
CA ASN A 453 0.07 4.18 7.87
C ASN A 453 0.35 4.80 9.25
N LYS A 454 -0.64 4.92 10.13
CA LYS A 454 -0.52 5.46 11.49
C LYS A 454 -1.07 4.52 12.54
N ALA A 455 -0.32 4.35 13.63
CA ALA A 455 -0.73 3.52 14.76
C ALA A 455 -1.77 4.24 15.65
N PHE A 456 -2.70 3.45 16.16
CA PHE A 456 -3.78 3.83 17.08
C PHE A 456 -3.99 2.73 18.14
N LEU A 457 -4.73 3.03 19.20
CA LEU A 457 -5.15 2.04 20.21
C LEU A 457 -6.66 1.79 20.18
N LEU A 458 -7.05 0.56 20.49
CA LEU A 458 -8.42 0.16 20.77
C LEU A 458 -8.59 -0.08 22.27
N VAL A 459 -9.27 0.84 22.96
CA VAL A 459 -9.59 0.71 24.40
C VAL A 459 -11.07 0.90 24.65
N ASP A 460 -11.56 0.25 25.70
CA ASP A 460 -12.98 0.15 26.00
C ASP A 460 -13.62 1.53 26.24
N ALA A 461 -14.91 1.67 25.95
CA ALA A 461 -15.56 2.99 25.81
C ALA A 461 -15.46 3.87 27.07
N ASN A 462 -15.51 3.24 28.24
CA ASN A 462 -15.49 3.91 29.55
C ASN A 462 -14.07 4.13 30.11
N THR A 463 -13.04 3.61 29.43
CA THR A 463 -11.65 3.79 29.86
C THR A 463 -11.14 5.19 29.48
N SER A 464 -10.51 5.84 30.46
CA SER A 464 -9.76 7.09 30.29
C SER A 464 -8.78 7.03 29.11
N GLY A 465 -8.44 8.19 28.54
CA GLY A 465 -7.46 8.26 27.44
C GLY A 465 -6.10 7.69 27.86
N ALA A 466 -5.50 6.86 27.01
CA ALA A 466 -4.19 6.26 27.25
C ALA A 466 -3.10 7.27 26.88
N LYS A 467 -2.60 8.02 27.86
CA LYS A 467 -1.38 8.85 27.74
C LYS A 467 -0.19 7.93 27.45
N LEU A 468 0.94 8.43 26.95
CA LEU A 468 2.17 7.60 27.00
C LEU A 468 2.65 7.51 28.45
N ASP A 469 3.01 6.30 28.89
CA ASP A 469 3.75 6.15 30.15
C ASP A 469 5.15 6.76 30.02
N GLY A 470 5.83 6.92 31.15
CA GLY A 470 7.23 7.37 31.27
C GLY A 470 7.85 8.12 30.10
N TYR A 471 7.65 9.46 30.01
CA TYR A 471 8.62 10.32 29.29
C TYR A 471 9.88 10.59 30.12
N ASP A 472 10.36 9.51 30.72
CA ASP A 472 11.72 9.21 31.08
C ASP A 472 11.89 7.76 30.60
N MET A 473 12.52 7.58 29.42
CA MET A 473 12.26 6.43 28.54
C MET A 473 13.12 5.21 28.92
N GLU A 474 12.71 4.52 30.00
CA GLU A 474 13.29 3.25 30.50
C GLU A 474 14.82 3.21 30.65
N ASN A 475 15.31 3.68 31.80
CA ASN A 475 16.60 3.31 32.42
C ASN A 475 17.86 3.31 31.52
N GLU A 476 18.37 4.50 31.21
CA GLU A 476 19.81 4.69 31.03
C GLU A 476 20.38 5.31 32.34
N GLU A 477 20.94 4.43 33.19
CA GLU A 477 21.57 4.69 34.51
C GLU A 477 20.72 5.28 35.65
N THR A 478 19.76 4.51 36.19
CA THR A 478 19.24 4.76 37.55
C THR A 478 20.18 4.21 38.64
N THR A 479 20.91 5.08 39.34
CA THR A 479 21.44 4.75 40.67
C THR A 479 20.30 4.53 41.66
N ALA A 480 20.39 3.49 42.49
CA ALA A 480 19.26 2.94 43.25
C ALA A 480 18.66 3.88 44.32
N GLY A 481 17.35 3.71 44.56
CA GLY A 481 16.61 4.45 45.58
C GLY A 481 15.14 4.02 45.70
N ILE A 482 14.89 2.78 46.14
CA ILE A 482 13.56 2.31 46.54
C ILE A 482 13.37 2.58 48.04
N GLU A 483 12.29 3.27 48.42
CA GLU A 483 11.47 2.81 49.55
C GLU A 483 10.01 3.31 49.48
N GLU A 484 9.14 2.31 49.55
CA GLU A 484 7.69 2.28 49.84
C GLU A 484 7.28 3.03 51.14
N VAL A 485 6.01 3.27 51.54
CA VAL A 485 4.68 2.87 51.03
C VAL A 485 3.57 3.86 51.49
N ALA A 486 2.42 3.85 50.79
CA ALA A 486 1.08 4.34 51.18
C ALA A 486 0.78 5.81 51.53
N THR A 487 -0.41 6.23 51.06
CA THR A 487 -1.18 7.39 51.54
C THR A 487 -2.26 6.95 52.53
N PRO A 488 -2.80 7.88 53.34
CA PRO A 488 -4.26 8.05 53.31
C PRO A 488 -4.73 9.51 53.14
N LYS A 489 -6.06 9.65 53.05
CA LYS A 489 -6.84 10.91 53.03
C LYS A 489 -6.75 11.59 54.43
N THR A 490 -7.15 12.84 54.68
CA THR A 490 -8.22 13.67 54.07
C THR A 490 -7.97 15.16 54.38
N ASN A 491 -8.63 16.09 53.68
CA ASN A 491 -8.77 17.46 54.18
C ASN A 491 -9.71 17.51 55.38
N ASN A 492 -9.25 18.08 56.49
CA ASN A 492 -10.04 18.81 57.48
C ASN A 492 -9.08 19.74 58.27
N GLU A 493 -9.68 20.70 58.99
CA GLU A 493 -9.07 21.83 59.72
C GLU A 493 -7.58 21.69 60.11
N ALA A 494 -6.74 22.60 59.59
CA ALA A 494 -5.31 22.62 59.84
C ALA A 494 -4.97 23.06 61.28
N VAL A 495 -4.42 22.14 62.08
CA VAL A 495 -3.94 22.42 63.44
C VAL A 495 -2.46 22.81 63.40
N TYR A 496 -2.11 23.90 64.09
CA TYR A 496 -0.74 24.40 64.21
C TYR A 496 -0.09 23.95 65.52
N TYR A 497 1.19 23.63 65.45
CA TYR A 497 2.05 23.37 66.60
C TYR A 497 3.32 24.22 66.51
N ASP A 498 3.92 24.60 67.63
CA ASP A 498 5.25 25.21 67.64
C ASP A 498 6.37 24.18 67.42
N LEU A 499 7.61 24.65 67.29
CA LEU A 499 8.79 23.79 67.14
C LEU A 499 9.14 22.96 68.40
N GLN A 500 8.40 23.13 69.49
CA GLN A 500 8.50 22.34 70.73
C GLN A 500 7.33 21.34 70.86
N GLY A 501 6.48 21.20 69.83
CA GLY A 501 5.38 20.24 69.77
C GLY A 501 4.12 20.66 70.53
N ARG A 502 4.01 21.91 70.99
CA ARG A 502 2.81 22.42 71.68
C ARG A 502 1.81 22.97 70.67
N ARG A 503 0.52 22.68 70.85
CA ARG A 503 -0.56 23.19 69.98
C ARG A 503 -0.69 24.71 70.12
N VAL A 504 -0.90 25.41 69.01
CA VAL A 504 -1.08 26.86 68.93
C VAL A 504 -2.39 27.17 68.20
N GLU A 505 -3.33 27.85 68.86
CA GLU A 505 -4.65 28.14 68.29
C GLU A 505 -4.67 29.32 67.32
N LYS A 506 -3.76 30.29 67.51
CA LYS A 506 -3.61 31.47 66.66
C LYS A 506 -2.12 31.67 66.35
N PRO A 507 -1.60 31.11 65.24
CA PRO A 507 -0.22 31.34 64.85
C PRO A 507 -0.01 32.81 64.43
N ASN A 508 1.07 33.41 64.92
CA ASN A 508 1.55 34.71 64.47
C ASN A 508 2.62 34.53 63.38
N ARG A 509 3.38 35.57 63.04
CA ARG A 509 4.56 35.46 62.17
C ARG A 509 5.60 34.53 62.79
N GLY A 510 5.95 33.44 62.12
CA GLY A 510 6.84 32.42 62.67
C GLY A 510 6.83 31.09 61.92
N ILE A 511 7.58 30.11 62.44
CA ILE A 511 7.65 28.75 61.89
C ILE A 511 6.84 27.80 62.79
N TYR A 512 5.91 27.08 62.18
CA TYR A 512 5.00 26.14 62.84
C TYR A 512 5.04 24.77 62.17
N ILE A 513 4.59 23.73 62.86
CA ILE A 513 4.36 22.40 62.32
C ILE A 513 2.86 22.25 62.04
N VAL A 514 2.51 21.90 60.80
CA VAL A 514 1.12 21.66 60.35
C VAL A 514 1.13 20.35 59.57
N ASN A 515 0.27 19.41 59.96
CA ASN A 515 0.17 18.07 59.33
C ASN A 515 1.54 17.39 59.11
N GLY A 516 2.41 17.48 60.13
CA GLY A 516 3.77 16.92 60.12
C GLY A 516 4.84 17.72 59.35
N LYS A 517 4.48 18.82 58.68
CA LYS A 517 5.41 19.63 57.87
C LYS A 517 5.68 21.00 58.50
N LYS A 518 6.92 21.50 58.40
CA LYS A 518 7.28 22.86 58.80
C LYS A 518 6.72 23.87 57.79
N VAL A 519 5.99 24.87 58.27
CA VAL A 519 5.33 25.93 57.49
C VAL A 519 5.70 27.29 58.09
N ILE A 520 5.93 28.29 57.24
CA ILE A 520 6.21 29.67 57.65
C ILE A 520 4.95 30.52 57.48
N ILE A 521 4.49 31.12 58.57
CA ILE A 521 3.39 32.10 58.59
C ILE A 521 4.00 33.51 58.49
N LYS A 522 3.44 34.35 57.61
CA LYS A 522 3.94 35.67 57.18
C LYS A 522 3.02 36.83 57.59
#